data_AF-A0A954AYA6-F1
#
_entry.id   AF-A0A954AYA6-F1
#
_cell.length_a   1.000
_cell.length_b   1.000
_cell.length_c   1.000
_cell.angle_alpha   90.00
_cell.angle_beta   90.00
_cell.angle_gamma   90.00
#
_symmetry.space_group_name_H-M   'P 1'
#
loop_
_entity.id
_entity.type
_entity.pdbx_description
1 polymer ?
#
loop_
_entity_poly.entity_id
_entity_poly.type
_entity_poly.pdbx_seq_one_letter_code
_entity_poly.pdbx_strand_id
1 'polypeptide(L)'
;MRALLRSLPITVFALAATAEAESAATCESQLSAPAREIYSATLAQKPTKDTAREIIVAQVEAMIRDGKLSPVDGRAAGEAAGKCLELLE
;
A
#
# COMPACT_ATOMS: atom_id res chain seq x y z
N MET A 1 12.12 33.44 46.45
CA MET A 1 10.90 34.02 45.87
C MET A 1 11.19 34.55 44.48
N ARG A 2 10.70 33.90 43.43
CA ARG A 2 10.39 34.52 42.14
C ARG A 2 9.37 33.64 41.45
N ALA A 3 8.15 34.15 41.47
CA ALA A 3 6.96 33.51 40.98
C ALA A 3 6.81 33.74 39.47
N LEU A 4 6.06 32.83 38.86
CA LEU A 4 5.27 32.98 37.64
C LEU A 4 6.06 33.06 36.32
N LEU A 5 5.85 32.07 35.46
CA LEU A 5 5.23 32.24 34.14
C LEU A 5 5.00 30.83 33.57
N ARG A 6 3.76 30.32 33.58
CA ARG A 6 2.71 30.53 32.56
C ARG A 6 2.65 29.29 31.66
N SER A 7 1.68 28.47 32.00
CA SER A 7 1.18 27.30 31.28
C SER A 7 0.96 27.58 29.78
N LEU A 8 1.56 26.75 28.93
CA LEU A 8 1.03 26.45 27.60
C LEU A 8 0.87 24.93 27.51
N PRO A 9 -0.37 24.39 27.50
CA PRO A 9 -0.58 23.00 27.12
C PRO A 9 -0.34 22.92 25.61
N ILE A 10 0.73 22.25 25.20
CA ILE A 10 0.93 21.92 23.78
C ILE A 10 -0.05 20.79 23.47
N THR A 11 -1.21 21.18 22.96
CA THR A 11 -2.17 20.28 22.34
C THR A 11 -1.58 19.82 21.01
N VAL A 12 -0.80 18.73 21.01
CA VAL A 12 -0.41 18.06 19.75
C VAL A 12 -1.59 17.20 19.31
N PHE A 13 -2.43 17.80 18.47
CA PHE A 13 -3.41 17.09 17.66
C PHE A 13 -2.64 16.42 16.50
N ALA A 14 -2.36 15.12 16.60
CA ALA A 14 -1.76 14.34 15.51
C ALA A 14 -2.20 12.87 15.59
N LEU A 15 -3.51 12.60 15.48
CA LEU A 15 -4.05 11.25 15.30
C LEU A 15 -5.08 11.25 14.16
N ALA A 16 -4.63 11.46 12.93
CA ALA A 16 -5.47 11.30 11.75
C ALA A 16 -4.68 10.74 10.55
N ALA A 17 -3.79 9.76 10.80
CA ALA A 17 -3.03 9.09 9.76
C ALA A 17 -2.96 7.56 9.95
N THR A 18 -3.86 6.98 10.77
CA THR A 18 -3.73 5.58 11.20
C THR A 18 -4.83 4.66 10.66
N ALA A 19 -5.92 5.17 10.07
CA ALA A 19 -7.02 4.31 9.63
C ALA A 19 -6.79 3.73 8.22
N GLU A 20 -6.44 4.57 7.24
CA GLU A 20 -6.10 4.11 5.88
C GLU A 20 -4.87 3.20 5.86
N ALA A 21 -3.83 3.58 6.61
CA ALA A 21 -2.61 2.78 6.73
C ALA A 21 -2.86 1.39 7.35
N GLU A 22 -3.72 1.30 8.36
CA GLU A 22 -4.07 0.02 9.01
C GLU A 22 -4.96 -0.85 8.12
N SER A 23 -5.83 -0.23 7.33
CA SER A 23 -6.69 -0.91 6.34
C SER A 23 -5.86 -1.50 5.19
N ALA A 24 -4.90 -0.73 4.66
CA ALA A 24 -3.98 -1.18 3.62
C ALA A 24 -3.03 -2.28 4.12
N ALA A 25 -2.49 -2.14 5.34
CA ALA A 25 -1.66 -3.18 5.96
C ALA A 25 -2.44 -4.48 6.21
N THR A 26 -3.71 -4.36 6.64
CA THR A 26 -4.60 -5.52 6.79
C THR A 26 -4.91 -6.18 5.45
N CYS A 27 -5.09 -5.39 4.38
CA CYS A 27 -5.28 -5.93 3.03
C CYS A 27 -4.04 -6.69 2.54
N GLU A 28 -2.85 -6.10 2.69
CA GLU A 28 -1.58 -6.74 2.33
C GLU A 28 -1.39 -8.08 3.05
N SER A 29 -1.77 -8.17 4.33
CA SER A 29 -1.63 -9.40 5.12
C SER A 29 -2.45 -10.58 4.59
N GLN A 30 -3.53 -10.31 3.85
CA GLN A 30 -4.42 -11.30 3.25
C GLN A 30 -4.03 -11.68 1.81
N LEU A 31 -3.03 -10.99 1.23
CA LEU A 31 -2.56 -11.29 -0.11
C LEU A 31 -1.83 -12.63 -0.18
N SER A 32 -2.05 -13.36 -1.26
CA SER A 32 -1.21 -14.49 -1.62
C SER A 32 0.24 -14.01 -1.84
N ALA A 33 1.22 -14.92 -1.72
CA ALA A 33 2.63 -14.59 -1.97
C ALA A 33 2.87 -13.83 -3.30
N PRO A 34 2.34 -14.27 -4.46
CA PRO A 34 2.51 -13.53 -5.71
C PRO A 34 1.82 -12.16 -5.70
N ALA A 35 0.61 -12.05 -5.13
CA ALA A 35 -0.09 -10.77 -5.06
C ALA A 35 0.64 -9.76 -4.18
N ARG A 36 1.28 -10.22 -3.09
CA ARG A 36 2.09 -9.39 -2.21
C ARG A 36 3.41 -8.95 -2.85
N GLU A 37 4.04 -9.81 -3.66
CA GLU A 37 5.19 -9.42 -4.49
C GLU A 37 4.80 -8.33 -5.48
N ILE A 38 3.66 -8.46 -6.17
CA ILE A 38 3.14 -7.44 -7.08
C ILE A 38 2.82 -6.12 -6.35
N TYR A 39 2.14 -6.20 -5.20
CA TYR A 39 1.78 -5.04 -4.38
C TYR A 39 3.03 -4.28 -3.92
N SER A 40 4.01 -4.98 -3.33
CA SER A 40 5.25 -4.36 -2.84
C SER A 40 6.11 -3.76 -3.97
N ALA A 41 6.24 -4.46 -5.10
CA ALA A 41 6.94 -3.96 -6.28
C ALA A 41 6.23 -2.74 -6.90
N THR A 42 4.91 -2.70 -6.84
CA THR A 42 4.12 -1.54 -7.28
C THR A 42 4.36 -0.36 -6.36
N LEU A 43 4.27 -0.54 -5.04
CA LEU A 43 4.53 0.50 -4.05
C LEU A 43 5.93 1.12 -4.14
N ALA A 44 6.94 0.30 -4.41
CA ALA A 44 8.32 0.76 -4.58
C ALA A 44 8.47 1.80 -5.70
N GLN A 45 7.56 1.77 -6.69
CA GLN A 45 7.52 2.70 -7.81
C GLN A 45 6.72 3.97 -7.53
N LYS A 46 6.16 4.12 -6.32
CA LYS A 46 5.36 5.28 -5.89
C LYS A 46 4.23 5.59 -6.89
N PRO A 47 3.28 4.66 -7.05
CA PRO A 47 2.22 4.79 -8.03
C PRO A 47 1.30 5.96 -7.68
N THR A 48 0.68 6.51 -8.71
CA THR A 48 -0.50 7.37 -8.62
C THR A 48 -1.74 6.57 -9.02
N LYS A 49 -2.95 7.09 -8.79
CA LYS A 49 -4.22 6.51 -9.29
C LYS A 49 -4.13 6.06 -10.75
N ASP A 50 -3.56 6.94 -11.59
CA ASP A 50 -3.49 6.72 -13.02
C ASP A 50 -2.41 5.70 -13.44
N THR A 51 -1.35 5.56 -12.65
CA THR A 51 -0.19 4.72 -13.00
C THR A 51 -0.19 3.37 -12.29
N ALA A 52 -0.92 3.21 -11.18
CA ALA A 52 -0.98 1.98 -10.40
C ALA A 52 -1.35 0.77 -11.26
N ARG A 53 -2.40 0.90 -12.08
CA ARG A 53 -2.87 -0.19 -12.95
C ARG A 53 -1.81 -0.64 -13.95
N GLU A 54 -1.14 0.31 -14.60
CA GLU A 54 -0.09 0.02 -15.59
C GLU A 54 1.09 -0.70 -14.92
N ILE A 55 1.53 -0.22 -13.77
CA ILE A 55 2.63 -0.82 -13.00
C ILE A 55 2.30 -2.26 -12.59
N ILE A 56 1.08 -2.50 -12.09
CA ILE A 56 0.62 -3.85 -11.72
C ILE A 56 0.65 -4.78 -12.93
N VAL A 57 0.13 -4.34 -14.07
CA VAL A 57 0.11 -5.15 -15.31
C VAL A 57 1.54 -5.47 -15.73
N ALA A 58 2.44 -4.49 -15.76
CA ALA A 58 3.83 -4.69 -16.12
C ALA A 58 4.53 -5.71 -15.20
N GLN A 59 4.24 -5.65 -13.90
CA GLN A 59 4.79 -6.59 -12.91
C GLN A 59 4.24 -8.01 -13.09
N VAL A 60 2.92 -8.15 -13.31
CA VAL A 60 2.28 -9.43 -13.58
C VAL A 60 2.87 -10.06 -14.85
N GLU A 61 2.99 -9.28 -15.93
CA GLU A 61 3.57 -9.77 -17.18
C GLU A 61 5.03 -10.19 -17.01
N ALA A 62 5.82 -9.43 -16.25
CA ALA A 62 7.20 -9.81 -15.95
C ALA A 62 7.26 -11.16 -15.22
N MET A 63 6.42 -11.36 -14.20
CA MET A 63 6.40 -12.62 -13.46
C MET A 63 5.90 -13.81 -14.30
N ILE A 64 4.97 -13.58 -15.24
CA ILE A 64 4.55 -14.61 -16.20
C ILE A 64 5.70 -14.95 -17.15
N ARG A 65 6.39 -13.94 -17.70
CA ARG A 65 7.56 -14.15 -18.57
C ARG A 65 8.69 -14.90 -17.86
N ASP A 66 8.87 -14.63 -16.57
CA ASP A 66 9.85 -15.31 -15.72
C ASP A 66 9.42 -16.73 -15.30
N GLY A 67 8.21 -17.17 -15.66
CA GLY A 67 7.66 -18.47 -15.30
C GLY A 67 7.25 -18.59 -13.83
N LYS A 68 7.18 -17.48 -13.08
CA LYS A 68 6.76 -17.43 -11.67
C LYS A 68 5.25 -17.48 -11.48
N LEU A 69 4.49 -17.09 -12.49
CA LEU A 69 3.02 -17.04 -12.47
C LEU A 69 2.44 -17.60 -13.77
N SER A 70 1.34 -18.33 -13.66
CA SER A 70 0.51 -18.61 -14.84
C SER A 70 -0.28 -17.36 -15.24
N PRO A 71 -0.76 -17.23 -16.49
CA PRO A 71 -1.59 -16.09 -16.89
C PRO A 71 -2.87 -15.94 -16.05
N VAL A 72 -3.47 -17.07 -15.65
CA VAL A 72 -4.70 -17.09 -14.83
C VAL A 72 -4.39 -16.60 -13.42
N ASP A 73 -3.35 -17.14 -12.80
CA ASP A 73 -2.94 -16.74 -11.45
C ASP A 73 -2.41 -15.31 -11.43
N GLY A 74 -1.76 -14.87 -12.50
CA GLY A 74 -1.23 -13.52 -12.66
C GLY A 74 -2.34 -12.48 -12.66
N ARG A 75 -3.44 -12.75 -13.37
CA ARG A 75 -4.63 -11.89 -13.35
C ARG A 75 -5.22 -11.80 -11.94
N ALA A 76 -5.45 -12.94 -11.29
CA ALA A 76 -6.01 -12.97 -9.94
C ALA A 76 -5.12 -12.25 -8.91
N ALA A 77 -3.80 -12.43 -9.02
CA ALA A 77 -2.84 -11.79 -8.14
C ALA A 77 -2.76 -10.27 -8.36
N GLY A 78 -2.78 -9.82 -9.61
CA GLY A 78 -2.81 -8.40 -9.96
C GLY A 78 -4.10 -7.70 -9.50
N GLU A 79 -5.26 -8.33 -9.67
CA GLU A 79 -6.54 -7.79 -9.18
C GLU A 79 -6.56 -7.67 -7.66
N ALA A 80 -6.02 -8.66 -6.94
CA ALA A 80 -5.92 -8.61 -5.47
C ALA A 80 -4.97 -7.50 -5.01
N ALA A 81 -3.80 -7.36 -5.64
CA ALA A 81 -2.85 -6.30 -5.33
C ALA A 81 -3.44 -4.90 -5.58
N GLY A 82 -4.15 -4.73 -6.71
CA GLY A 82 -4.81 -3.47 -7.07
C GLY A 82 -5.85 -3.04 -6.04
N LYS A 83 -6.69 -3.96 -5.57
CA LYS A 83 -7.68 -3.68 -4.51
C LYS A 83 -7.05 -3.19 -3.22
N CYS A 84 -5.86 -3.67 -2.86
CA CYS A 84 -5.17 -3.17 -1.68
C CYS A 84 -4.56 -1.78 -1.90
N LEU A 85 -4.10 -1.47 -3.13
CA LEU A 85 -3.57 -0.14 -3.45
C LEU A 85 -4.66 0.94 -3.42
N GLU A 86 -5.92 0.59 -3.73
CA GLU A 86 -7.07 1.51 -3.62
C GLU A 86 -7.33 1.98 -2.17
N LEU A 87 -6.78 1.31 -1.14
CA LEU A 87 -6.95 1.66 0.27
C LEU A 87 -5.91 2.66 0.79
N LEU A 88 -4.94 3.06 -0.04
CA LEU A 88 -3.86 3.99 0.33
C LEU A 88 -4.22 5.45 0.07
N GLU A 89 -5.47 5.74 -0.28
CA GLU A 89 -5.93 6.99 -0.89
C GLU A 89 -7.09 7.64 -0.15
#